data_AF-K1KV37-F1
#
_entry.id   AF-K1KV37-F1
#
_cell.length_a   1.000
_cell.length_b   1.000
_cell.length_c   1.000
_cell.angle_alpha   90.00
_cell.angle_beta   90.00
_cell.angle_gamma   90.00
#
_symmetry.space_group_name_H-M   'P 1'
#
loop_
_entity.id
_entity.type
_entity.pdbx_description
1 polymer ?
#
loop_
_entity_poly.entity_id
_entity_poly.type
_entity_poly.pdbx_seq_one_letter_code
_entity_poly.pdbx_strand_id
1 'polypeptide(L)'
;MTPFLDEQFHDLKQELKITEKSKSQLRNKILQKTVIVHNRDYKNTRSWYAPILTAILTIIVMIFLATQSLDTLRQAAHNMFYSNDVVVPTEVKIMEKIIVQDYIEFTIQSNNFGKNIYPTNSGPTSNYLNNGNKDEIYLDILVTVRNLSSTELSESDDFMDIKIICDEREELNSFTSFERKSYEDVQENKFSISNNSIIEPSQTRVVHFLTSVPTSVEKDGKPLKAIITANGENYEYIIR
;
A
#
# COMPACT_ATOMS: atom_id res chain seq x y z
N MET A 1 87.00 57.96 -57.38
CA MET A 1 85.87 58.66 -56.73
C MET A 1 84.97 57.62 -56.08
N THR A 2 85.36 57.16 -54.89
CA THR A 2 84.67 56.13 -54.10
C THR A 2 84.14 56.58 -52.71
N PRO A 3 84.45 57.76 -52.13
CA PRO A 3 84.07 58.04 -50.74
C PRO A 3 82.59 58.43 -50.53
N PHE A 4 81.90 58.99 -51.53
CA PHE A 4 80.52 59.48 -51.37
C PHE A 4 79.47 58.36 -51.29
N LEU A 5 79.69 57.25 -52.03
CA LEU A 5 78.79 56.10 -52.02
C LEU A 5 78.88 55.32 -50.70
N ASP A 6 80.09 55.18 -50.14
CA ASP A 6 80.29 54.43 -48.90
C ASP A 6 79.65 55.14 -47.68
N GLU A 7 79.62 56.48 -47.67
CA GLU A 7 78.98 57.27 -46.62
C GLU A 7 77.45 57.13 -46.67
N GLN A 8 76.85 57.23 -47.86
CA GLN A 8 75.40 57.02 -48.01
C GLN A 8 74.97 55.59 -47.66
N PHE A 9 75.78 54.58 -47.98
CA PHE A 9 75.52 53.19 -47.56
C PHE A 9 75.68 52.98 -46.05
N HIS A 10 76.55 53.74 -45.38
CA HIS A 10 76.72 53.67 -43.93
C HIS A 10 75.51 54.25 -43.19
N ASP A 11 75.01 55.41 -43.61
CA ASP A 11 73.85 56.07 -43.02
C ASP A 11 72.57 55.24 -43.24
N LEU A 12 72.37 54.71 -44.44
CA LEU A 12 71.26 53.79 -44.73
C LEU A 12 71.30 52.53 -43.83
N LYS A 13 72.48 51.97 -43.56
CA LYS A 13 72.62 50.83 -42.64
C LYS A 13 72.30 51.21 -41.19
N GLN A 14 72.69 52.40 -40.74
CA GLN A 14 72.39 52.90 -39.39
C GLN A 14 70.88 53.11 -39.23
N GLU A 15 70.23 53.77 -40.19
CA GLU A 15 68.79 54.05 -40.16
C GLU A 15 67.95 52.76 -40.23
N LEU A 16 68.36 51.79 -41.06
CA LEU A 16 67.72 50.48 -41.12
C LEU A 16 67.82 49.74 -39.77
N LYS A 17 68.96 49.85 -39.08
CA LYS A 17 69.20 49.21 -37.78
C LYS A 17 68.38 49.85 -36.65
N ILE A 18 68.18 51.17 -36.69
CA ILE A 18 67.29 51.89 -35.74
C ILE A 18 65.83 51.48 -35.95
N THR A 19 65.42 51.35 -37.21
CA THR A 19 64.07 50.90 -37.59
C THR A 19 63.80 49.47 -37.11
N GLU A 20 64.72 48.54 -37.34
CA GLU A 20 64.58 47.14 -36.87
C GLU A 20 64.57 47.02 -35.34
N LYS A 21 65.41 47.81 -34.65
CA LYS A 21 65.40 47.86 -33.18
C LYS A 21 64.04 48.35 -32.66
N SER A 22 63.49 49.41 -33.25
CA SER A 22 62.19 49.97 -32.85
C SER A 22 61.03 48.98 -33.10
N LYS A 23 61.07 48.27 -34.24
CA LYS A 23 60.10 47.24 -34.61
C LYS A 23 60.16 46.03 -33.66
N SER A 24 61.36 45.61 -33.26
CA SER A 24 61.52 44.52 -32.29
C SER A 24 61.00 44.90 -30.90
N GLN A 25 61.23 46.13 -30.44
CA GLN A 25 60.72 46.63 -29.17
C GLN A 25 59.18 46.71 -29.15
N LEU A 26 58.57 47.17 -30.25
CA LEU A 26 57.12 47.22 -30.38
C LEU A 26 56.51 45.81 -30.37
N ARG A 27 57.10 44.85 -31.11
CA ARG A 27 56.68 43.44 -31.09
C ARG A 27 56.74 42.85 -29.68
N ASN A 28 57.81 43.10 -28.94
CA ASN A 28 57.93 42.60 -27.56
C ASN A 28 56.89 43.21 -26.63
N LYS A 29 56.58 44.52 -26.74
CA LYS A 29 55.52 45.14 -25.95
C LYS A 29 54.14 44.59 -26.27
N ILE A 30 53.85 44.32 -27.55
CA ILE A 30 52.58 43.71 -27.97
C ILE A 30 52.47 42.29 -27.41
N LEU A 31 53.52 41.46 -27.57
CA LEU A 31 53.54 40.10 -27.05
C LEU A 31 53.37 40.05 -25.53
N GLN A 32 54.06 40.91 -24.79
CA GLN A 32 53.89 40.98 -23.34
C GLN A 32 52.48 41.38 -22.93
N LYS A 33 51.87 42.37 -23.60
CA LYS A 33 50.47 42.74 -23.33
C LYS A 33 49.50 41.60 -23.66
N THR A 34 49.67 40.91 -24.79
CA THR A 34 48.81 39.78 -25.19
C THR A 34 48.91 38.62 -24.19
N VAL A 35 50.11 38.28 -23.72
CA VAL A 35 50.31 37.22 -22.71
C VAL A 35 49.64 37.57 -21.38
N ILE A 36 49.72 38.83 -20.93
CA ILE A 36 49.09 39.28 -19.68
C ILE A 36 47.55 39.21 -19.76
N VAL A 37 46.97 39.61 -20.89
CA VAL A 37 45.51 39.55 -21.09
C VAL A 37 45.01 38.10 -21.09
N HIS A 38 45.69 37.20 -21.80
CA HIS A 38 45.28 35.80 -21.90
C HIS A 38 45.38 35.06 -20.56
N ASN A 39 46.38 35.39 -19.74
CA ASN A 39 46.56 34.73 -18.44
C ASN A 39 45.56 35.20 -17.36
N ARG A 40 44.97 36.40 -17.51
CA ARG A 40 43.89 36.89 -16.62
C ARG A 40 42.57 36.18 -16.89
N ASP A 41 42.26 35.89 -18.15
CA ASP A 41 40.98 35.32 -18.56
C ASP A 41 40.84 33.84 -18.16
N TYR A 42 41.95 33.10 -18.18
CA TYR A 42 41.96 31.66 -17.85
C TYR A 42 41.79 31.37 -16.35
N LYS A 43 42.21 32.29 -15.47
CA LYS A 43 42.04 32.12 -14.01
C LYS A 43 40.61 32.37 -13.54
N ASN A 44 39.85 33.23 -14.23
CA ASN A 44 38.52 33.61 -13.78
C ASN A 44 37.45 32.59 -14.20
N THR A 45 37.61 31.96 -15.37
CA THR A 45 36.67 30.94 -15.88
C THR A 45 36.77 29.61 -15.11
N ARG A 46 37.97 29.17 -14.73
CA ARG A 46 38.18 27.90 -14.01
C ARG A 46 37.58 27.88 -12.58
N SER A 47 37.41 29.04 -11.95
CA SER A 47 36.90 29.13 -10.56
C SER A 47 35.41 28.81 -10.43
N TRP A 48 34.61 29.02 -11.48
CA TRP A 48 33.14 28.94 -11.38
C TRP A 48 32.56 27.56 -11.75
N TYR A 49 33.26 26.79 -12.59
CA TYR A 49 32.76 25.47 -13.02
C TYR A 49 32.92 24.38 -11.96
N ALA A 50 33.94 24.45 -11.11
CA ALA A 50 34.20 23.44 -10.08
C ALA A 50 33.03 23.27 -9.08
N PRO A 51 32.47 24.32 -8.45
CA PRO A 51 31.36 24.16 -7.50
C PRO A 51 30.06 23.69 -8.17
N ILE A 52 29.82 24.10 -9.43
CA ILE A 52 28.62 23.69 -10.19
C ILE A 52 28.67 22.19 -10.49
N LEU A 53 29.83 21.69 -10.93
CA LEU A 53 29.98 20.26 -11.24
C LEU A 53 29.80 19.39 -9.98
N THR A 54 30.33 19.84 -8.84
CA THR A 54 30.16 19.12 -7.57
C THR A 54 28.70 19.09 -7.11
N ALA A 55 27.95 20.19 -7.26
CA ALA A 55 26.54 20.25 -6.90
C ALA A 55 25.71 19.27 -7.75
N ILE A 56 25.95 19.23 -9.06
CA ILE A 56 25.26 18.29 -9.96
C ILE A 56 25.53 16.84 -9.56
N LEU A 57 26.79 16.49 -9.25
CA LEU A 57 27.15 15.15 -8.83
C LEU A 57 26.44 14.73 -7.53
N THR A 58 26.34 15.64 -6.54
CA THR A 58 25.64 15.35 -5.29
C THR A 58 24.14 15.12 -5.47
N ILE A 59 23.50 15.85 -6.38
CA ILE A 59 22.07 15.68 -6.69
C ILE A 59 21.85 14.31 -7.35
N ILE A 60 22.70 13.91 -8.29
CA ILE A 60 22.60 12.59 -8.95
C ILE A 60 22.76 11.47 -7.92
N VAL A 61 23.71 11.58 -6.99
CA VAL A 61 23.90 10.58 -5.93
C VAL A 61 22.68 10.51 -5.00
N MET A 62 22.09 11.64 -4.63
CA MET A 62 20.87 11.65 -3.81
C MET A 62 19.67 11.05 -4.54
N ILE A 63 19.49 11.33 -5.83
CA ILE A 63 18.44 10.70 -6.65
C ILE A 63 18.66 9.18 -6.72
N PHE A 64 19.90 8.74 -6.92
CA PHE A 64 20.24 7.32 -6.98
C PHE A 64 19.97 6.60 -5.64
N LEU A 65 20.36 7.21 -4.51
CA LEU A 65 20.05 6.67 -3.18
C LEU A 65 18.54 6.64 -2.91
N ALA A 66 17.80 7.68 -3.32
CA ALA A 66 16.35 7.70 -3.21
C ALA A 66 15.71 6.59 -4.05
N THR A 67 16.20 6.32 -5.27
CA THR A 67 15.69 5.22 -6.10
C THR A 67 15.95 3.86 -5.49
N GLN A 68 17.14 3.62 -4.90
CA GLN A 68 17.41 2.37 -4.19
C GLN A 68 16.48 2.19 -3.00
N SER A 69 16.23 3.25 -2.22
CA SER A 69 15.32 3.19 -1.07
C SER A 69 13.88 2.87 -1.49
N LEU A 70 13.42 3.44 -2.61
CA LEU A 70 12.10 3.18 -3.17
C LEU A 70 11.97 1.73 -3.67
N ASP A 71 13.00 1.18 -4.29
CA ASP A 71 13.01 -0.22 -4.74
C ASP A 71 12.98 -1.19 -3.56
N THR A 72 13.72 -0.91 -2.48
CA THR A 72 13.63 -1.72 -1.24
C THR A 72 12.27 -1.61 -0.57
N LEU A 73 11.66 -0.42 -0.53
CA LEU A 73 10.30 -0.24 -0.01
C LEU A 73 9.27 -0.96 -0.88
N ARG A 74 9.45 -0.93 -2.20
CA ARG A 74 8.59 -1.64 -3.15
C ARG A 74 8.74 -3.15 -3.04
N GLN A 75 9.96 -3.66 -2.84
CA GLN A 75 10.20 -5.08 -2.57
C GLN A 75 9.64 -5.51 -1.21
N ALA A 76 9.81 -4.70 -0.17
CA ALA A 76 9.22 -4.96 1.15
C ALA A 76 7.69 -4.97 1.09
N ALA A 77 7.07 -4.00 0.40
CA ALA A 77 5.64 -3.98 0.16
C ALA A 77 5.19 -5.19 -0.67
N HIS A 78 5.89 -5.51 -1.76
CA HIS A 78 5.57 -6.69 -2.58
C HIS A 78 5.68 -7.99 -1.76
N ASN A 79 6.65 -8.11 -0.86
CA ASN A 79 6.78 -9.29 0.02
C ASN A 79 5.72 -9.30 1.15
N MET A 80 5.25 -8.14 1.61
CA MET A 80 4.10 -8.04 2.54
C MET A 80 2.77 -8.38 1.86
N PHE A 81 2.61 -8.06 0.57
CA PHE A 81 1.36 -8.26 -0.18
C PHE A 81 1.31 -9.57 -0.98
N TYR A 82 2.45 -10.16 -1.34
CA TYR A 82 2.56 -11.38 -2.17
C TYR A 82 3.62 -12.35 -1.62
N SER A 83 3.55 -12.69 -0.33
CA SER A 83 4.11 -13.97 0.10
C SER A 83 3.23 -15.08 -0.50
N ASN A 84 3.78 -15.86 -1.43
CA ASN A 84 3.17 -17.09 -1.93
C ASN A 84 3.39 -18.27 -0.95
N ASP A 85 3.48 -17.99 0.36
CA ASP A 85 3.13 -19.01 1.33
C ASP A 85 1.65 -19.29 1.10
N VAL A 86 1.32 -20.49 0.61
CA VAL A 86 -0.04 -20.99 0.66
C VAL A 86 -0.35 -21.13 2.14
N VAL A 87 -0.84 -20.05 2.76
CA VAL A 87 -1.34 -20.06 4.12
C VAL A 87 -2.57 -20.93 4.07
N VAL A 88 -2.39 -22.21 4.37
CA VAL A 88 -3.49 -23.15 4.55
C VAL A 88 -4.34 -22.58 5.69
N PRO A 89 -5.62 -22.24 5.45
CA PRO A 89 -6.47 -21.71 6.50
C PRO A 89 -6.53 -22.69 7.67
N THR A 90 -6.59 -22.16 8.88
CA THR A 90 -6.77 -23.02 10.07
C THR A 90 -8.19 -23.57 10.07
N GLU A 91 -8.34 -24.89 10.13
CA GLU A 91 -9.67 -25.52 10.22
C GLU A 91 -10.32 -25.18 11.57
N VAL A 92 -11.60 -24.80 11.53
CA VAL A 92 -12.42 -24.46 12.70
C VAL A 92 -13.63 -25.38 12.75
N LYS A 93 -14.01 -25.83 13.96
CA LYS A 93 -15.19 -26.67 14.18
C LYS A 93 -16.30 -25.93 14.92
N ILE A 94 -17.53 -26.43 14.75
CA ILE A 94 -18.67 -25.99 15.57
C ILE A 94 -18.31 -26.15 17.07
N MET A 95 -18.69 -25.15 17.86
CA MET A 95 -18.41 -25.02 19.31
C MET A 95 -16.93 -24.91 19.68
N GLU A 96 -16.02 -24.83 18.70
CA GLU A 96 -14.62 -24.54 18.95
C GLU A 96 -14.41 -23.04 19.15
N LYS A 97 -13.70 -22.71 20.23
CA LYS A 97 -13.32 -21.35 20.53
C LYS A 97 -12.03 -21.00 19.81
N ILE A 98 -12.09 -19.98 18.96
CA ILE A 98 -10.95 -19.42 18.26
C ILE A 98 -10.61 -18.05 18.86
N ILE A 99 -9.31 -17.81 19.07
CA ILE A 99 -8.80 -16.56 19.64
C ILE A 99 -7.87 -15.94 18.60
N VAL A 100 -8.29 -14.79 18.06
CA VAL A 100 -7.44 -13.89 17.28
C VAL A 100 -6.85 -12.91 18.27
N GLN A 101 -5.54 -13.03 18.52
CA GLN A 101 -4.86 -12.34 19.61
C GLN A 101 -5.12 -10.83 19.59
N ASP A 102 -5.49 -10.27 20.74
CA ASP A 102 -5.78 -8.84 20.97
C ASP A 102 -6.87 -8.23 20.07
N TYR A 103 -7.68 -9.06 19.41
CA TYR A 103 -8.70 -8.62 18.47
C TYR A 103 -10.09 -9.19 18.78
N ILE A 104 -10.35 -10.47 18.48
CA ILE A 104 -11.63 -11.13 18.77
C ILE A 104 -11.44 -12.55 19.29
N GLU A 105 -12.38 -13.00 20.12
CA GLU A 105 -12.67 -14.41 20.34
C GLU A 105 -13.96 -14.74 19.61
N PHE A 106 -14.00 -15.79 18.80
CA PHE A 106 -15.22 -16.23 18.13
C PHE A 106 -15.47 -17.72 18.26
N THR A 107 -16.74 -18.11 18.10
CA THR A 107 -17.17 -19.50 18.14
C THR A 107 -18.38 -19.69 17.24
N ILE A 108 -18.24 -20.56 16.23
CA ILE A 108 -19.35 -20.97 15.37
C ILE A 108 -20.29 -21.84 16.20
N GLN A 109 -21.53 -21.40 16.40
CA GLN A 109 -22.53 -22.11 17.20
C GLN A 109 -23.26 -23.16 16.37
N SER A 110 -23.65 -22.79 15.15
CA SER A 110 -24.40 -23.65 14.23
C SER A 110 -24.40 -23.07 12.83
N ASN A 111 -24.83 -23.86 11.85
CA ASN A 111 -25.24 -23.35 10.55
C ASN A 111 -26.59 -23.96 10.15
N ASN A 112 -27.45 -23.17 9.52
CA ASN A 112 -28.78 -23.61 9.12
C ASN A 112 -29.16 -23.04 7.76
N PHE A 113 -29.93 -23.82 7.00
CA PHE A 113 -30.58 -23.34 5.78
C PHE A 113 -32.01 -22.91 6.11
N GLY A 114 -32.47 -21.81 5.52
CA GLY A 114 -33.82 -21.35 5.75
C GLY A 114 -34.27 -20.22 4.83
N LYS A 115 -35.56 -20.25 4.49
CA LYS A 115 -36.23 -19.10 3.85
C LYS A 115 -36.39 -17.93 4.83
N ASN A 116 -36.64 -18.28 6.09
CA ASN A 116 -36.79 -17.38 7.22
C ASN A 116 -35.73 -17.76 8.25
N ILE A 117 -34.97 -16.76 8.71
CA ILE A 117 -34.03 -16.90 9.82
C ILE A 117 -34.58 -16.15 11.01
N TYR A 118 -34.57 -16.81 12.16
CA TYR A 118 -35.07 -16.26 13.43
C TYR A 118 -33.89 -16.00 14.36
N PRO A 119 -33.98 -15.00 15.25
CA PRO A 119 -33.04 -14.84 16.35
C PRO A 119 -33.04 -16.10 17.24
N THR A 120 -31.94 -16.38 17.91
CA THR A 120 -31.90 -17.39 18.96
C THR A 120 -32.87 -17.04 20.08
N ASN A 121 -33.46 -18.06 20.73
CA ASN A 121 -34.45 -17.86 21.79
C ASN A 121 -35.61 -16.93 21.39
N SER A 122 -36.01 -16.93 20.13
CA SER A 122 -37.14 -16.12 19.65
C SER A 122 -38.48 -16.67 20.14
N GLY A 123 -39.36 -15.79 20.63
CA GLY A 123 -40.77 -16.10 20.82
C GLY A 123 -41.58 -16.08 19.52
N PRO A 124 -42.85 -16.53 19.55
CA PRO A 124 -43.71 -16.64 18.36
C PRO A 124 -44.02 -15.32 17.66
N THR A 125 -43.82 -14.18 18.32
CA THR A 125 -44.04 -12.82 17.78
C THR A 125 -42.76 -12.14 17.29
N SER A 126 -41.62 -12.85 17.33
CA SER A 126 -40.32 -12.28 16.96
C SER A 126 -40.24 -11.95 15.48
N ASN A 127 -39.52 -10.87 15.18
CA ASN A 127 -39.17 -10.54 13.80
C ASN A 127 -38.19 -11.59 13.25
N TYR A 128 -38.29 -11.85 11.95
CA TYR A 128 -37.43 -12.76 11.23
C TYR A 128 -36.87 -12.07 9.98
N LEU A 129 -35.75 -12.59 9.48
CA LEU A 129 -35.19 -12.18 8.20
C LEU A 129 -35.69 -13.15 7.13
N ASN A 130 -36.27 -12.60 6.07
CA ASN A 130 -36.81 -13.37 4.95
C ASN A 130 -35.91 -13.21 3.71
N ASN A 131 -35.58 -14.31 3.06
CA ASN A 131 -35.03 -14.25 1.70
C ASN A 131 -36.21 -14.15 0.72
N GLY A 132 -36.41 -12.95 0.16
CA GLY A 132 -37.53 -12.68 -0.74
C GLY A 132 -37.42 -13.31 -2.13
N ASN A 133 -36.23 -13.77 -2.54
CA ASN A 133 -36.03 -14.37 -3.85
C ASN A 133 -36.52 -15.82 -3.85
N LYS A 134 -37.53 -16.16 -4.66
CA LYS A 134 -38.18 -17.48 -4.69
C LYS A 134 -37.23 -18.68 -4.84
N ASP A 135 -36.13 -18.52 -5.58
CA ASP A 135 -35.21 -19.62 -5.93
C ASP A 135 -34.01 -19.71 -4.98
N GLU A 136 -33.92 -18.80 -4.00
CA GLU A 136 -32.84 -18.72 -3.02
C GLU A 136 -33.33 -18.97 -1.60
N ILE A 137 -32.40 -19.39 -0.76
CA ILE A 137 -32.54 -19.54 0.69
C ILE A 137 -31.33 -18.87 1.35
N TYR A 138 -31.43 -18.57 2.64
CA TYR A 138 -30.24 -18.21 3.41
C TYR A 138 -29.52 -19.47 3.89
N LEU A 139 -28.20 -19.46 3.77
CA LEU A 139 -27.30 -20.17 4.67
C LEU A 139 -26.94 -19.19 5.79
N ASP A 140 -27.35 -19.53 7.00
CA ASP A 140 -27.06 -18.79 8.23
C ASP A 140 -25.92 -19.49 8.97
N ILE A 141 -24.81 -18.78 9.19
CA ILE A 141 -23.74 -19.20 10.11
C ILE A 141 -23.85 -18.35 11.36
N LEU A 142 -24.28 -18.97 12.45
CA LEU A 142 -24.47 -18.33 13.73
C LEU A 142 -23.15 -18.31 14.51
N VAL A 143 -22.66 -17.12 14.83
CA VAL A 143 -21.37 -16.94 15.50
C VAL A 143 -21.54 -16.13 16.78
N THR A 144 -20.94 -16.60 17.87
CA THR A 144 -20.71 -15.79 19.06
C THR A 144 -19.38 -15.09 18.90
N VAL A 145 -19.36 -13.76 19.02
CA VAL A 145 -18.14 -12.93 18.89
C VAL A 145 -17.95 -12.11 20.16
N ARG A 146 -16.74 -12.15 20.72
CA ARG A 146 -16.31 -11.32 21.84
C ARG A 146 -15.18 -10.41 21.39
N ASN A 147 -15.32 -9.12 21.64
CA ASN A 147 -14.28 -8.15 21.37
C ASN A 147 -13.19 -8.23 22.46
N LEU A 148 -11.95 -8.49 22.05
CA LEU A 148 -10.77 -8.52 22.93
C LEU A 148 -9.93 -7.25 22.81
N SER A 149 -10.18 -6.42 21.81
CA SER A 149 -9.48 -5.15 21.59
C SER A 149 -9.91 -4.08 22.60
N SER A 150 -9.12 -3.01 22.67
CA SER A 150 -9.41 -1.84 23.52
C SER A 150 -10.38 -0.84 22.89
N THR A 151 -10.78 -1.03 21.64
CA THR A 151 -11.67 -0.15 20.87
C THR A 151 -12.95 -0.87 20.51
N GLU A 152 -14.00 -0.13 20.18
CA GLU A 152 -15.20 -0.74 19.62
C GLU A 152 -14.91 -1.40 18.27
N LEU A 153 -15.61 -2.49 17.97
CA LEU A 153 -15.61 -3.11 16.64
C LEU A 153 -16.96 -2.83 15.99
N SER A 154 -16.96 -2.30 14.78
CA SER A 154 -18.18 -2.01 14.03
C SER A 154 -18.29 -2.90 12.80
N GLU A 155 -19.52 -3.22 12.39
CA GLU A 155 -19.78 -3.85 11.08
C GLU A 155 -19.25 -2.99 9.92
N SER A 156 -19.25 -1.67 10.04
CA SER A 156 -18.68 -0.78 9.02
C SER A 156 -17.17 -0.87 8.85
N ASP A 157 -16.46 -1.42 9.84
CA ASP A 157 -15.02 -1.64 9.78
C ASP A 157 -14.66 -3.09 9.35
N ASP A 158 -15.65 -3.86 8.89
CA ASP A 158 -15.49 -5.26 8.46
C ASP A 158 -14.77 -6.11 9.51
N PHE A 159 -15.23 -6.05 10.78
CA PHE A 159 -14.52 -6.67 11.89
C PHE A 159 -14.27 -8.17 11.72
N MET A 160 -15.15 -8.86 10.98
CA MET A 160 -15.01 -10.25 10.55
C MET A 160 -15.79 -10.43 9.25
N ASP A 161 -15.18 -11.09 8.26
CA ASP A 161 -15.83 -11.44 6.99
C ASP A 161 -16.03 -12.95 6.90
N ILE A 162 -17.14 -13.38 6.31
CA ILE A 162 -17.43 -14.79 6.03
C ILE A 162 -17.87 -14.93 4.58
N LYS A 163 -17.09 -15.70 3.83
CA LYS A 163 -17.38 -16.06 2.44
C LYS A 163 -17.73 -17.53 2.32
N ILE A 164 -18.78 -17.84 1.59
CA ILE A 164 -19.20 -19.21 1.30
C ILE A 164 -18.62 -19.64 -0.02
N ILE A 165 -17.98 -20.82 -0.02
CA ILE A 165 -17.46 -21.47 -1.22
C ILE A 165 -18.33 -22.70 -1.51
N CYS A 166 -19.06 -22.63 -2.63
CA CYS A 166 -19.87 -23.73 -3.14
C CYS A 166 -19.12 -24.48 -4.25
N ASP A 167 -19.01 -25.81 -4.15
CA ASP A 167 -18.44 -26.67 -5.21
C ASP A 167 -17.04 -26.20 -5.67
N GLU A 168 -16.26 -25.61 -4.76
CA GLU A 168 -14.91 -25.04 -4.97
C GLU A 168 -14.81 -23.96 -6.07
N ARG A 169 -15.92 -23.30 -6.44
CA ARG A 169 -15.96 -22.38 -7.59
C ARG A 169 -16.43 -20.98 -7.26
N GLU A 170 -17.58 -20.86 -6.61
CA GLU A 170 -18.24 -19.58 -6.40
C GLU A 170 -18.04 -19.11 -4.96
N GLU A 171 -17.45 -17.92 -4.81
CA GLU A 171 -17.38 -17.18 -3.56
C GLU A 171 -18.61 -16.27 -3.42
N LEU A 172 -19.38 -16.47 -2.36
CA LEU A 172 -20.55 -15.66 -2.03
C LEU A 172 -20.30 -14.97 -0.69
N ASN A 173 -20.46 -13.64 -0.66
CA ASN A 173 -20.26 -12.86 0.56
C ASN A 173 -21.47 -12.97 1.48
N SER A 174 -21.21 -13.07 2.78
CA SER A 174 -22.24 -12.92 3.81
C SER A 174 -22.53 -11.45 4.10
N PHE A 175 -23.73 -11.15 4.58
CA PHE A 175 -24.02 -9.94 5.33
C PHE A 175 -24.34 -10.30 6.78
N THR A 176 -24.22 -9.33 7.69
CA THR A 176 -24.41 -9.62 9.12
C THR A 176 -25.74 -9.16 9.66
N SER A 177 -26.20 -9.80 10.73
CA SER A 177 -27.31 -9.33 11.55
C SER A 177 -27.04 -9.64 13.02
N PHE A 178 -27.16 -8.62 13.87
CA PHE A 178 -26.89 -8.73 15.28
C PHE A 178 -28.15 -9.05 16.06
N GLU A 179 -28.03 -9.94 17.03
CA GLU A 179 -29.07 -10.12 18.03
C GLU A 179 -28.96 -9.13 19.18
N ARG A 180 -30.12 -8.73 19.69
CA ARG A 180 -30.26 -7.99 20.94
C ARG A 180 -31.38 -8.58 21.78
N LYS A 181 -31.29 -8.37 23.08
CA LYS A 181 -32.38 -8.71 24.00
C LYS A 181 -33.61 -7.85 23.69
N SER A 182 -34.79 -8.47 23.70
CA SER A 182 -36.05 -7.76 23.58
C SER A 182 -36.30 -6.92 24.85
N TYR A 183 -36.84 -5.72 24.66
CA TYR A 183 -37.25 -4.87 25.78
C TYR A 183 -38.56 -5.34 26.42
N GLU A 184 -39.40 -6.05 25.65
CA GLU A 184 -40.71 -6.52 26.09
C GLU A 184 -40.61 -7.83 26.87
N ASP A 185 -39.68 -8.71 26.47
CA ASP A 185 -39.37 -9.95 27.16
C ASP A 185 -37.85 -10.17 27.18
N VAL A 186 -37.24 -10.09 28.36
CA VAL A 186 -35.79 -10.23 28.54
C VAL A 186 -35.26 -11.64 28.22
N GLN A 187 -36.15 -12.64 28.10
CA GLN A 187 -35.75 -13.98 27.69
C GLN A 187 -35.66 -14.12 26.17
N GLU A 188 -36.35 -13.26 25.42
CA GLU A 188 -36.37 -13.30 23.97
C GLU A 188 -35.29 -12.43 23.34
N ASN A 189 -34.75 -12.90 22.21
CA ASN A 189 -33.90 -12.08 21.35
C ASN A 189 -34.68 -11.60 20.13
N LYS A 190 -34.29 -10.43 19.63
CA LYS A 190 -34.77 -9.81 18.39
C LYS A 190 -33.57 -9.40 17.55
N PHE A 191 -33.74 -9.33 16.24
CA PHE A 191 -32.72 -8.70 15.40
C PHE A 191 -32.62 -7.20 15.72
N SER A 192 -31.41 -6.67 15.70
CA SER A 192 -31.18 -5.24 15.83
C SER A 192 -31.77 -4.50 14.64
N ILE A 193 -32.51 -3.42 14.89
CA ILE A 193 -33.25 -2.64 13.88
C ILE A 193 -32.55 -1.30 13.60
N SER A 194 -31.52 -0.97 14.39
CA SER A 194 -30.76 0.28 14.30
C SER A 194 -29.28 -0.03 14.15
N ASN A 195 -28.57 0.86 13.44
CA ASN A 195 -27.15 0.90 13.04
C ASN A 195 -26.09 0.69 14.15
N ASN A 196 -26.47 0.18 15.32
CA ASN A 196 -25.58 -0.16 16.42
C ASN A 196 -25.04 -1.58 16.26
N SER A 197 -24.51 -1.88 15.06
CA SER A 197 -23.74 -3.11 14.79
C SER A 197 -22.34 -2.98 15.39
N ILE A 198 -22.30 -2.70 16.69
CA ILE A 198 -21.08 -2.44 17.46
C ILE A 198 -20.92 -3.50 18.55
N ILE A 199 -19.69 -4.00 18.67
CA ILE A 199 -19.22 -4.85 19.75
C ILE A 199 -18.24 -4.03 20.59
N GLU A 200 -18.71 -3.57 21.75
CA GLU A 200 -17.90 -2.79 22.69
C GLU A 200 -16.71 -3.62 23.24
N PRO A 201 -15.63 -2.98 23.72
CA PRO A 201 -14.53 -3.69 24.37
C PRO A 201 -15.02 -4.67 25.44
N SER A 202 -14.50 -5.90 25.43
CA SER A 202 -14.89 -7.01 26.32
C SER A 202 -16.35 -7.50 26.19
N GLN A 203 -17.16 -6.92 25.30
CA GLN A 203 -18.53 -7.35 25.08
C GLN A 203 -18.59 -8.60 24.21
N THR A 204 -19.58 -9.44 24.46
CA THR A 204 -19.95 -10.57 23.61
C THR A 204 -21.29 -10.31 22.93
N ARG A 205 -21.37 -10.62 21.64
CA ARG A 205 -22.56 -10.52 20.79
C ARG A 205 -22.78 -11.83 20.05
N VAL A 206 -24.04 -12.08 19.69
CA VAL A 206 -24.43 -13.14 18.76
C VAL A 206 -24.71 -12.49 17.41
N VAL A 207 -24.05 -12.99 16.37
CA VAL A 207 -24.06 -12.43 15.03
C VAL A 207 -24.41 -13.54 14.05
N HIS A 208 -25.39 -13.28 13.20
CA HIS A 208 -25.73 -14.14 12.07
C HIS A 208 -24.97 -13.66 10.84
N PHE A 209 -24.26 -14.57 10.18
CA PHE A 209 -23.65 -14.34 8.88
C PHE A 209 -24.50 -15.04 7.83
N LEU A 210 -25.19 -14.24 7.03
CA LEU A 210 -26.24 -14.69 6.13
C LEU A 210 -25.78 -14.59 4.69
N THR A 211 -25.80 -15.72 3.98
CA THR A 211 -25.49 -15.77 2.55
C THR A 211 -26.71 -16.28 1.78
N SER A 212 -27.15 -15.53 0.77
CA SER A 212 -28.15 -16.03 -0.18
C SER A 212 -27.52 -17.06 -1.10
N VAL A 213 -28.09 -18.26 -1.13
CA VAL A 213 -27.64 -19.36 -2.01
C VAL A 213 -28.82 -19.95 -2.77
N PRO A 214 -28.61 -20.55 -3.96
CA PRO A 214 -29.65 -21.29 -4.65
C PRO A 214 -30.23 -22.40 -3.76
N THR A 215 -31.54 -22.63 -3.83
CA THR A 215 -32.24 -23.63 -2.99
C THR A 215 -31.67 -25.05 -3.17
N SER A 216 -31.10 -25.35 -4.35
CA SER A 216 -30.44 -26.63 -4.62
C SER A 216 -29.24 -26.90 -3.70
N VAL A 217 -28.55 -25.86 -3.24
CA VAL A 217 -27.37 -25.98 -2.38
C VAL A 217 -27.70 -26.66 -1.06
N GLU A 218 -28.93 -26.58 -0.55
CA GLU A 218 -29.29 -27.31 0.69
C GLU A 218 -29.14 -28.84 0.54
N LYS A 219 -29.38 -29.39 -0.66
CA LYS A 219 -29.61 -30.83 -0.86
C LYS A 219 -28.71 -31.49 -1.91
N ASP A 220 -27.88 -30.73 -2.60
CA ASP A 220 -27.04 -31.27 -3.69
C ASP A 220 -25.89 -32.16 -3.22
N GLY A 221 -25.54 -32.13 -1.92
CA GLY A 221 -24.47 -32.95 -1.33
C GLY A 221 -23.05 -32.55 -1.77
N LYS A 222 -22.90 -31.43 -2.47
CA LYS A 222 -21.60 -30.94 -2.95
C LYS A 222 -20.79 -30.31 -1.81
N PRO A 223 -19.44 -30.27 -1.93
CA PRO A 223 -18.60 -29.59 -0.94
C PRO A 223 -19.05 -28.16 -0.69
N LEU A 224 -19.13 -27.80 0.59
CA LEU A 224 -19.57 -26.49 1.03
C LEU A 224 -18.75 -26.08 2.25
N LYS A 225 -18.11 -24.92 2.16
CA LYS A 225 -17.28 -24.40 3.25
C LYS A 225 -17.41 -22.90 3.38
N ALA A 226 -17.04 -22.39 4.54
CA ALA A 226 -16.92 -20.98 4.82
C ALA A 226 -15.45 -20.62 5.04
N ILE A 227 -14.99 -19.56 4.39
CA ILE A 227 -13.71 -18.90 4.68
C ILE A 227 -14.02 -17.70 5.57
N ILE A 228 -13.44 -17.71 6.76
CA ILE A 228 -13.64 -16.70 7.79
C ILE A 228 -12.36 -15.89 7.87
N THR A 229 -12.47 -14.57 7.73
CA THR A 229 -11.34 -13.65 7.81
C THR A 229 -11.52 -12.73 9.01
N ALA A 230 -10.53 -12.68 9.89
CA ALA A 230 -10.51 -11.79 11.05
C ALA A 230 -9.09 -11.27 11.28
N ASN A 231 -8.92 -9.95 11.32
CA ASN A 231 -7.59 -9.29 11.45
C ASN A 231 -6.54 -9.78 10.43
N GLY A 232 -6.97 -10.12 9.21
CA GLY A 232 -6.11 -10.67 8.16
C GLY A 232 -5.75 -12.15 8.31
N GLU A 233 -6.21 -12.82 9.37
CA GLU A 233 -6.06 -14.26 9.54
C GLU A 233 -7.23 -15.01 8.91
N ASN A 234 -6.93 -16.11 8.22
CA ASN A 234 -7.91 -16.93 7.51
C ASN A 234 -8.15 -18.26 8.22
N TYR A 235 -9.42 -18.58 8.34
CA TYR A 235 -9.92 -19.80 8.95
C TYR A 235 -10.89 -20.50 7.99
N GLU A 236 -10.94 -21.82 8.02
CA GLU A 236 -11.83 -22.62 7.19
C GLU A 236 -12.80 -23.41 8.07
N TYR A 237 -14.10 -23.24 7.80
CA TYR A 237 -15.15 -24.05 8.41
C TYR A 237 -15.79 -24.94 7.34
N ILE A 238 -15.57 -26.26 7.46
CA ILE A 238 -16.17 -27.25 6.56
C ILE A 238 -17.60 -27.52 7.03
N ILE A 239 -18.58 -27.13 6.20
CA ILE A 239 -20.00 -27.36 6.49
C ILE A 239 -20.40 -28.77 6.06
N ARG A 240 -19.90 -29.22 4.89
CA ARG A 240 -19.99 -30.59 4.40
C ARG A 240 -18.98 -30.86 3.28
#